data_AF-A0A2D7V711-F1
#
_entry.id   AF-A0A2D7V711-F1
#
_cell.length_a   1.000
_cell.length_b   1.000
_cell.length_c   1.000
_cell.angle_alpha   90.00
_cell.angle_beta   90.00
_cell.angle_gamma   90.00
#
_symmetry.space_group_name_H-M   'P 1'
#
loop_
_entity.id
_entity.type
_entity.pdbx_description
1 polymer ?
#
loop_
_entity_poly.entity_id
_entity_poly.type
_entity_poly.pdbx_seq_one_letter_code
_entity_poly.pdbx_strand_id
1 'polypeptide(L)'
;MMYMMSVPFVIFATFSVLLAHLLSASPPPGFEKVDREFKISTLVAQMKYDLPSFSVKPGEKIKILFKNPDDLPHNLILCKPAKGNRDDKGKEVADAVLKLGEKGVEMNWVPEGHPRIIAQTDMVNPKGEETLYLEVPKKVGPYPYVCTFPGHAQMMNGVMIVANNLSPIVNLKYELFHGNWSKLPNWDELEANQSGMIEDGFFTISKANRKDGFGFSFTGDFEIEKSGSYEFFLTSDDGSDLRINDQLVVNNDGVHGNKRVSGKIKLETGKHTIKVGYFEKGGGESLYVGWKGPGFKETSLSKGGNKGSVKAPPEPIPVMPLPGEAVMYRNFIDRAGPRAIGVGYDEGLNLAFDANQMRLAILWRGEFMDGGRHWTGRGQGFQPPAGEEAFYFPNGDAFANLKKPDDPWPDPEERSSLVRFRGYHLNQRQQPTFRYSIGASFFEDFCQPTKTEKGNWSLVRRIEIKRNGEDLTDLYLRVGVGAQELDDKYLLSDSMECMIKRGAKPILVRKSGHSRADGDLRIPLSADENLIHIVYSWP
;
A
#
# COMPACT_ATOMS: atom_id res chain seq x y z
N MET A 1 84.84 16.82 -2.68
CA MET A 1 84.48 16.53 -4.08
C MET A 1 84.36 15.02 -4.21
N MET A 2 83.11 14.53 -4.21
CA MET A 2 82.57 13.49 -5.08
C MET A 2 83.19 12.07 -5.20
N TYR A 3 82.29 11.08 -5.03
CA TYR A 3 82.24 9.69 -5.56
C TYR A 3 83.11 8.59 -4.91
N MET A 4 82.71 7.31 -4.75
CA MET A 4 81.43 6.55 -4.81
C MET A 4 81.73 5.05 -4.54
N MET A 5 80.67 4.25 -4.29
CA MET A 5 80.54 2.76 -4.42
C MET A 5 81.19 1.89 -3.34
N SER A 6 80.60 0.78 -2.86
CA SER A 6 79.34 0.08 -3.11
C SER A 6 79.19 -1.07 -2.08
N VAL A 7 78.00 -1.32 -1.54
CA VAL A 7 77.68 -2.49 -0.70
C VAL A 7 76.49 -3.24 -1.30
N PRO A 8 76.52 -4.59 -1.46
CA PRO A 8 75.34 -5.35 -1.84
C PRO A 8 74.62 -5.96 -0.63
N PHE A 9 73.30 -5.87 -0.74
CA PHE A 9 72.20 -6.56 -0.08
C PHE A 9 72.47 -7.92 0.61
N VAL A 10 71.90 -8.07 1.81
CA VAL A 10 71.49 -9.37 2.39
C VAL A 10 70.02 -9.30 2.84
N ILE A 11 69.19 -9.97 2.03
CA ILE A 11 67.93 -10.70 2.25
C ILE A 11 67.15 -10.44 3.57
N PHE A 12 65.93 -9.93 3.40
CA PHE A 12 64.87 -9.83 4.41
C PHE A 12 64.34 -11.20 4.84
N ALA A 13 64.22 -11.41 6.15
CA ALA A 13 63.55 -12.56 6.76
C ALA A 13 62.04 -12.53 6.50
N THR A 14 61.51 -13.66 6.07
CA THR A 14 60.07 -13.91 5.86
C THR A 14 59.32 -13.93 7.20
N PHE A 15 58.37 -13.02 7.36
CA PHE A 15 57.38 -13.05 8.44
C PHE A 15 56.47 -14.28 8.26
N SER A 16 56.52 -15.20 9.22
CA SER A 16 55.58 -16.31 9.32
C SER A 16 54.23 -15.76 9.79
N VAL A 17 53.23 -15.79 8.93
CA VAL A 17 51.85 -15.41 9.26
C VAL A 17 51.28 -16.47 10.20
N LEU A 18 51.14 -16.14 11.48
CA LEU A 18 50.39 -16.94 12.43
C LEU A 18 48.90 -16.85 12.05
N LEU A 19 48.40 -17.89 11.41
CA LEU A 19 47.00 -18.05 11.07
C LEU A 19 46.21 -18.24 12.39
N ALA A 20 45.66 -17.17 12.93
CA ALA A 20 44.73 -17.23 14.06
C ALA A 20 43.48 -17.99 13.62
N HIS A 21 43.39 -19.27 13.96
CA HIS A 21 42.13 -20.00 13.94
C HIS A 21 41.21 -19.36 14.98
N LEU A 22 40.20 -18.63 14.51
CA LEU A 22 39.00 -18.32 15.26
C LEU A 22 38.37 -19.66 15.69
N LEU A 23 38.68 -20.08 16.91
CA LEU A 23 37.95 -21.14 17.60
C LEU A 23 36.55 -20.61 17.87
N SER A 24 35.62 -20.82 16.93
CA SER A 24 34.21 -20.84 17.29
C SER A 24 34.05 -21.97 18.30
N ALA A 25 33.73 -21.61 19.55
CA ALA A 25 33.49 -22.60 20.59
C ALA A 25 32.44 -23.61 20.08
N SER A 26 32.76 -24.90 20.17
CA SER A 26 31.84 -25.96 19.76
C SER A 26 30.51 -25.80 20.52
N PRO A 27 29.35 -26.02 19.86
CA PRO A 27 28.05 -25.93 20.54
C PRO A 27 28.02 -26.81 21.80
N PRO A 28 27.33 -26.36 22.88
CA PRO A 28 27.18 -27.18 24.07
C PRO A 28 26.38 -28.46 23.75
N PRO A 29 26.57 -29.54 24.55
CA PRO A 29 25.84 -30.79 24.33
C PRO A 29 24.33 -30.57 24.21
N GLY A 30 23.73 -31.12 23.16
CA GLY A 30 22.31 -30.97 22.85
C GLY A 30 21.96 -29.75 21.98
N PHE A 31 22.93 -28.92 21.59
CA PHE A 31 22.75 -27.79 20.66
C PHE A 31 23.53 -27.95 19.36
N GLU A 32 23.92 -29.18 19.01
CA GLU A 32 24.60 -29.50 17.76
C GLU A 32 23.73 -29.14 16.54
N LYS A 33 22.41 -29.18 16.72
CA LYS A 33 21.41 -28.65 15.80
C LYS A 33 20.43 -27.76 16.56
N VAL A 34 20.22 -26.55 16.03
CA VAL A 34 19.24 -25.59 16.56
C VAL A 34 18.08 -25.43 15.58
N ASP A 35 16.91 -25.10 16.13
CA ASP A 35 15.70 -24.86 15.34
C ASP A 35 15.78 -23.51 14.63
N ARG A 36 16.31 -22.48 15.30
CA ARG A 36 16.50 -21.13 14.76
C ARG A 36 17.73 -20.42 15.31
N GLU A 37 18.29 -19.56 14.46
CA GLU A 37 19.39 -18.66 14.81
C GLU A 37 18.93 -17.21 14.74
N PHE A 38 19.32 -16.43 15.75
CA PHE A 38 19.13 -14.99 15.78
C PHE A 38 20.48 -14.31 15.88
N LYS A 39 20.59 -13.15 15.22
CA LYS A 39 21.73 -12.25 15.38
C LYS A 39 21.21 -10.98 16.04
N ILE A 40 21.82 -10.61 17.16
CA ILE A 40 21.52 -9.38 17.88
C ILE A 40 22.81 -8.59 17.95
N SER A 41 22.77 -7.33 17.54
CA SER A 41 23.92 -6.42 17.58
C SER A 41 23.58 -5.20 18.42
N THR A 42 24.59 -4.60 19.04
CA THR A 42 24.46 -3.25 19.60
C THR A 42 24.38 -2.21 18.47
N LEU A 43 23.55 -1.19 18.66
CA LEU A 43 23.52 -0.01 17.79
C LEU A 43 24.54 1.01 18.31
N VAL A 44 25.57 1.28 17.50
CA VAL A 44 26.71 2.13 17.86
C VAL A 44 26.24 3.47 18.40
N ALA A 45 26.67 3.79 19.62
CA ALA A 45 26.38 5.04 20.35
C ALA A 45 24.88 5.32 20.59
N GLN A 46 24.03 4.29 20.57
CA GLN A 46 22.59 4.44 20.82
C GLN A 46 22.09 3.76 22.09
N MET A 47 22.92 2.95 22.77
CA MET A 47 22.51 2.15 23.93
C MET A 47 21.24 1.32 23.66
N LYS A 48 21.19 0.67 22.50
CA LYS A 48 20.05 -0.14 22.03
C LYS A 48 20.54 -1.40 21.31
N TYR A 49 19.69 -2.40 21.28
CA TYR A 49 19.84 -3.55 20.39
C TYR A 49 19.20 -3.26 19.02
N ASP A 50 19.76 -3.82 17.95
CA ASP A 50 19.21 -3.75 16.59
C ASP A 50 17.91 -4.55 16.43
N LEU A 51 17.77 -5.63 17.19
CA LEU A 51 16.57 -6.44 17.30
C LEU A 51 15.87 -6.09 18.62
N PRO A 52 14.75 -5.35 18.59
CA PRO A 52 14.01 -4.97 19.81
C PRO A 52 13.09 -6.09 20.31
N SER A 53 12.64 -6.96 19.41
CA SER A 53 11.83 -8.11 19.76
C SER A 53 11.92 -9.22 18.72
N PHE A 54 11.73 -10.46 19.16
CA PHE A 54 11.58 -11.63 18.28
C PHE A 54 10.69 -12.68 18.93
N SER A 55 10.05 -13.54 18.11
CA SER A 55 9.09 -14.54 18.59
C SER A 55 9.58 -15.97 18.41
N VAL A 56 9.41 -16.79 19.45
CA VAL A 56 9.83 -18.19 19.52
C VAL A 56 8.72 -19.14 19.97
N LYS A 57 8.77 -20.41 19.57
CA LYS A 57 7.82 -21.41 20.07
C LYS A 57 8.34 -22.05 21.37
N PRO A 58 7.43 -22.46 22.28
CA PRO A 58 7.78 -23.24 23.46
C PRO A 58 8.67 -24.45 23.13
N GLY A 59 9.82 -24.58 23.82
CA GLY A 59 10.72 -25.73 23.70
C GLY A 59 11.65 -25.74 22.49
N GLU A 60 11.63 -24.72 21.63
CA GLU A 60 12.63 -24.59 20.56
C GLU A 60 14.04 -24.45 21.12
N LYS A 61 15.02 -25.06 20.46
CA LYS A 61 16.43 -24.82 20.70
C LYS A 61 16.88 -23.69 19.80
N ILE A 62 17.27 -22.58 20.41
CA ILE A 62 17.72 -21.39 19.68
C ILE A 62 19.18 -21.08 19.96
N LYS A 63 19.80 -20.42 19.00
CA LYS A 63 21.14 -19.83 19.10
C LYS A 63 21.02 -18.33 18.87
N ILE A 64 21.67 -17.54 19.72
CA ILE A 64 21.74 -16.09 19.60
C ILE A 64 23.21 -15.70 19.48
N LEU A 65 23.60 -15.16 18.32
CA LEU A 65 24.89 -14.52 18.13
C LEU A 65 24.78 -13.05 18.52
N PHE A 66 25.35 -12.70 19.66
CA PHE A 66 25.41 -11.33 20.14
C PHE A 66 26.71 -10.65 19.65
N LYS A 67 26.58 -9.53 18.93
CA LYS A 67 27.72 -8.74 18.44
C LYS A 67 27.76 -7.37 19.11
N ASN A 68 28.95 -6.95 19.53
CA ASN A 68 29.14 -5.63 20.09
C ASN A 68 30.05 -4.76 19.20
N PRO A 69 29.53 -4.15 18.12
CA PRO A 69 30.29 -3.16 17.35
C PRO A 69 30.51 -1.83 18.08
N ASP A 70 30.00 -1.61 19.30
CA ASP A 70 30.17 -0.36 20.04
C ASP A 70 31.59 -0.21 20.63
N ASP A 71 31.86 0.93 21.27
CA ASP A 71 33.11 1.26 21.97
C ASP A 71 33.00 1.04 23.49
N LEU A 72 31.79 0.74 24.00
CA LEU A 72 31.55 0.29 25.36
C LEU A 72 31.33 -1.23 25.41
N PRO A 73 31.65 -1.90 26.53
CA PRO A 73 31.30 -3.30 26.72
C PRO A 73 29.79 -3.44 26.98
N HIS A 74 29.23 -4.54 26.48
CA HIS A 74 27.81 -4.85 26.61
C HIS A 74 27.60 -6.35 26.82
N ASN A 75 26.48 -6.71 27.44
CA ASN A 75 26.04 -8.09 27.56
C ASN A 75 24.56 -8.20 27.21
N LEU A 76 24.08 -9.43 27.04
CA LEU A 76 22.67 -9.74 26.82
C LEU A 76 22.22 -10.78 27.84
N ILE A 77 21.33 -10.37 28.75
CA ILE A 77 20.77 -11.26 29.78
C ILE A 77 19.28 -11.48 29.53
N LEU A 78 18.90 -12.72 29.22
CA LEU A 78 17.51 -13.15 29.08
C LEU A 78 16.92 -13.50 30.44
N CYS A 79 15.72 -12.97 30.70
CA CYS A 79 15.08 -13.01 32.00
C CYS A 79 13.65 -13.59 31.92
N LYS A 80 13.22 -14.30 32.97
CA LYS A 80 11.81 -14.56 33.25
C LYS A 80 11.08 -13.23 33.47
N PRO A 81 9.80 -13.12 33.08
CA PRO A 81 9.00 -11.95 33.41
C PRO A 81 8.92 -11.72 34.92
N ALA A 82 8.93 -10.45 35.35
CA ALA A 82 8.92 -10.11 36.77
C ALA A 82 7.58 -10.47 37.42
N LYS A 83 7.63 -10.87 38.70
CA LYS A 83 6.43 -11.20 39.46
C LYS A 83 5.70 -9.90 39.82
N GLY A 84 4.47 -9.75 39.34
CA GLY A 84 3.62 -8.59 39.67
C GLY A 84 3.96 -7.30 38.92
N ASN A 85 5.00 -7.28 38.07
CA ASN A 85 5.32 -6.15 37.21
C ASN A 85 5.52 -6.65 35.76
N ARG A 86 4.53 -6.41 34.90
CA ARG A 86 4.59 -6.84 33.49
C ARG A 86 5.47 -5.94 32.63
N ASP A 87 5.76 -4.73 33.11
CA ASP A 87 6.52 -3.71 32.40
C ASP A 87 8.00 -3.70 32.80
N ASP A 88 8.41 -4.61 33.69
CA ASP A 88 9.83 -4.80 33.99
C ASP A 88 10.54 -5.42 32.79
N LYS A 89 11.26 -4.57 32.06
CA LYS A 89 12.09 -4.95 30.90
C LYS A 89 13.46 -5.53 31.31
N GLY A 90 13.50 -6.29 32.41
CA GLY A 90 14.74 -6.83 33.00
C GLY A 90 15.45 -5.86 33.95
N LYS A 91 14.85 -4.71 34.26
CA LYS A 91 15.46 -3.68 35.11
C LYS A 91 15.79 -4.19 36.51
N GLU A 92 14.91 -4.98 37.12
CA GLU A 92 15.17 -5.62 38.42
C GLU A 92 16.49 -6.40 38.45
N VAL A 93 16.79 -7.13 37.35
CA VAL A 93 18.01 -7.95 37.22
C VAL A 93 19.24 -7.07 37.10
N ALA A 94 19.18 -6.01 36.30
CA ALA A 94 20.24 -5.01 36.19
C ALA A 94 20.48 -4.28 37.52
N ASP A 95 19.41 -3.89 38.21
CA ASP A 95 19.49 -3.22 39.51
C ASP A 95 20.09 -4.13 40.59
N ALA A 96 19.88 -5.45 40.49
CA ALA A 96 20.42 -6.42 41.45
C ALA A 96 21.95 -6.44 41.44
N VAL A 97 22.59 -6.47 40.26
CA VAL A 97 24.06 -6.43 40.16
C VAL A 97 24.63 -5.05 40.48
N LEU A 98 23.92 -3.98 40.11
CA LEU A 98 24.32 -2.61 40.45
C LEU A 98 24.38 -2.38 41.97
N LYS A 99 23.44 -2.95 42.73
CA LYS A 99 23.41 -2.87 44.20
C LYS A 99 24.59 -3.56 44.89
N LEU A 100 25.31 -4.45 44.19
CA LEU A 100 26.47 -5.15 44.75
C LEU A 100 27.73 -4.27 44.84
N GLY A 101 27.74 -3.08 44.21
CA GLY A 101 28.86 -2.14 44.26
C GLY A 101 30.13 -2.78 43.69
N GLU A 102 31.22 -2.78 44.46
CA GLU A 102 32.52 -3.36 44.09
C GLU A 102 32.42 -4.83 43.67
N LYS A 103 31.56 -5.62 44.34
CA LYS A 103 31.31 -7.02 43.94
C LYS A 103 30.66 -7.13 42.56
N GLY A 104 29.91 -6.12 42.13
CA GLY A 104 29.37 -6.06 40.77
C GLY A 104 30.48 -5.93 39.72
N VAL A 105 31.57 -5.22 40.03
CA VAL A 105 32.76 -5.12 39.18
C VAL A 105 33.46 -6.48 39.09
N GLU A 106 33.62 -7.15 40.23
CA GLU A 106 34.24 -8.50 40.31
C GLU A 106 33.44 -9.54 39.50
N MET A 107 32.11 -9.41 39.48
CA MET A 107 31.20 -10.26 38.69
C MET A 107 31.05 -9.79 37.23
N ASN A 108 31.87 -8.85 36.78
CA ASN A 108 31.83 -8.28 35.43
C ASN A 108 30.43 -7.79 35.01
N TRP A 109 29.68 -7.28 35.99
CA TRP A 109 28.28 -6.83 35.87
C TRP A 109 27.29 -7.90 35.42
N VAL A 110 27.62 -9.19 35.54
CA VAL A 110 26.73 -10.31 35.27
C VAL A 110 26.16 -10.81 36.61
N PRO A 111 24.83 -10.71 36.87
CA PRO A 111 24.21 -11.15 38.13
C PRO A 111 24.06 -12.68 38.22
N GLU A 112 25.18 -13.41 38.21
CA GLU A 112 25.18 -14.87 38.31
C GLU A 112 24.31 -15.36 39.48
N GLY A 113 23.47 -16.35 39.22
CA GLY A 113 22.57 -16.95 40.21
C GLY A 113 21.26 -16.19 40.46
N HIS A 114 21.00 -15.05 39.80
CA HIS A 114 19.73 -14.35 39.94
C HIS A 114 18.56 -15.23 39.42
N PRO A 115 17.47 -15.46 40.20
CA PRO A 115 16.46 -16.49 39.91
C PRO A 115 15.64 -16.25 38.63
N ARG A 116 15.69 -15.02 38.11
CA ARG A 116 15.06 -14.63 36.85
C ARG A 116 15.91 -14.92 35.63
N ILE A 117 17.22 -15.08 35.73
CA ILE A 117 18.05 -15.35 34.55
C ILE A 117 17.69 -16.72 33.99
N ILE A 118 17.48 -16.80 32.68
CA ILE A 118 17.28 -18.06 31.96
C ILE A 118 18.45 -18.38 31.02
N ALA A 119 19.13 -17.34 30.54
CA ALA A 119 20.28 -17.43 29.64
C ALA A 119 21.01 -16.08 29.67
N GLN A 120 22.32 -16.07 29.49
CA GLN A 120 23.10 -14.85 29.46
C GLN A 120 24.34 -15.03 28.58
N THR A 121 24.89 -13.93 28.09
CA THR A 121 26.29 -13.83 27.67
C THR A 121 27.14 -13.37 28.84
N ASP A 122 28.45 -13.52 28.73
CA ASP A 122 29.40 -12.73 29.50
C ASP A 122 29.36 -11.25 29.05
N MET A 123 30.20 -10.42 29.68
CA MET A 123 30.42 -9.05 29.21
C MET A 123 31.26 -9.08 27.94
N VAL A 124 30.63 -8.72 26.81
CA VAL A 124 31.27 -8.68 25.50
C VAL A 124 31.96 -7.33 25.32
N ASN A 125 33.29 -7.39 25.24
CA ASN A 125 34.13 -6.22 24.99
C ASN A 125 33.85 -5.57 23.62
N PRO A 126 34.27 -4.30 23.43
CA PRO A 126 34.18 -3.61 22.14
C PRO A 126 34.71 -4.44 20.97
N LYS A 127 33.94 -4.44 19.88
CA LYS A 127 34.17 -5.22 18.63
C LYS A 127 34.17 -6.75 18.83
N GLY A 128 33.78 -7.22 20.01
CA GLY A 128 33.63 -8.64 20.31
C GLY A 128 32.29 -9.22 19.86
N GLU A 129 32.19 -10.55 19.94
CA GLU A 129 30.95 -11.29 19.77
C GLU A 129 30.93 -12.50 20.69
N GLU A 130 29.73 -12.92 21.07
CA GLU A 130 29.50 -14.10 21.89
C GLU A 130 28.24 -14.83 21.44
N THR A 131 28.22 -16.16 21.59
CA THR A 131 27.07 -16.98 21.22
C THR A 131 26.41 -17.56 22.45
N LEU A 132 25.11 -17.32 22.57
CA LEU A 132 24.24 -17.87 23.59
C LEU A 132 23.38 -19.00 23.00
N TYR A 133 23.17 -20.06 23.77
CA TYR A 133 22.28 -21.18 23.44
C TYR A 133 21.16 -21.29 24.48
N LEU A 134 19.93 -21.52 24.05
CA LEU A 134 18.76 -21.59 24.94
C LEU A 134 17.73 -22.61 24.43
N GLU A 135 17.29 -23.49 25.32
CA GLU A 135 16.01 -24.20 25.15
C GLU A 135 14.89 -23.29 25.65
N VAL A 136 14.03 -22.86 24.73
CA VAL A 136 13.01 -21.85 24.98
C VAL A 136 12.04 -22.34 26.06
N PRO A 137 11.74 -21.52 27.10
CA PRO A 137 10.81 -21.89 28.15
C PRO A 137 9.45 -22.37 27.61
N LYS A 138 8.89 -23.41 28.22
CA LYS A 138 7.59 -23.96 27.79
C LYS A 138 6.40 -23.02 28.04
N LYS A 139 6.55 -22.06 28.96
CA LYS A 139 5.50 -21.12 29.32
C LYS A 139 5.45 -19.97 28.31
N VAL A 140 4.29 -19.76 27.69
CA VAL A 140 4.06 -18.64 26.78
C VAL A 140 4.08 -17.30 27.51
N GLY A 141 4.55 -16.25 26.84
CA GLY A 141 4.62 -14.90 27.36
C GLY A 141 5.89 -14.16 26.98
N PRO A 142 6.04 -12.90 27.45
CA PRO A 142 7.23 -12.09 27.21
C PRO A 142 8.37 -12.49 28.15
N TYR A 143 9.57 -12.60 27.58
CA TYR A 143 10.83 -12.84 28.27
C TYR A 143 11.80 -11.71 27.91
N PRO A 144 11.95 -10.69 28.77
CA PRO A 144 12.81 -9.56 28.45
C PRO A 144 14.27 -9.99 28.38
N TYR A 145 15.03 -9.35 27.50
CA TYR A 145 16.49 -9.33 27.57
C TYR A 145 17.00 -7.92 27.79
N VAL A 146 18.09 -7.79 28.55
CA VAL A 146 18.57 -6.51 29.05
C VAL A 146 20.09 -6.48 29.10
N CYS A 147 20.68 -5.31 28.87
CA CYS A 147 22.08 -5.05 29.18
C CYS A 147 22.19 -4.60 30.65
N THR A 148 23.05 -5.26 31.41
CA THR A 148 23.30 -4.94 32.83
C THR A 148 24.56 -4.10 33.05
N PHE A 149 25.26 -3.70 31.97
CA PHE A 149 26.31 -2.69 32.08
C PHE A 149 25.74 -1.41 32.74
N PRO A 150 26.46 -0.77 33.67
CA PRO A 150 25.91 0.30 34.47
C PRO A 150 25.23 1.42 33.66
N GLY A 151 23.96 1.69 33.98
CA GLY A 151 23.15 2.73 33.34
C GLY A 151 22.45 2.32 32.04
N HIS A 152 22.84 1.22 31.39
CA HIS A 152 22.32 0.86 30.06
C HIS A 152 20.89 0.30 30.09
N ALA A 153 20.51 -0.42 31.14
CA ALA A 153 19.24 -1.13 31.26
C ALA A 153 17.99 -0.28 30.99
N GLN A 154 18.07 1.04 31.20
CA GLN A 154 16.97 1.98 30.95
C GLN A 154 16.55 2.03 29.47
N MET A 155 17.51 1.91 28.55
CA MET A 155 17.28 2.01 27.10
C MET A 155 17.64 0.73 26.36
N MET A 156 18.59 -0.05 26.89
CA MET A 156 19.17 -1.21 26.23
C MET A 156 18.50 -2.49 26.69
N ASN A 157 17.26 -2.66 26.25
CA ASN A 157 16.44 -3.83 26.51
C ASN A 157 15.63 -4.21 25.26
N GLY A 158 15.16 -5.45 25.22
CA GLY A 158 14.24 -5.97 24.23
C GLY A 158 13.46 -7.14 24.79
N VAL A 159 12.69 -7.84 23.96
CA VAL A 159 11.84 -8.95 24.42
C VAL A 159 11.78 -10.12 23.46
N MET A 160 11.99 -11.32 24.01
CA MET A 160 11.67 -12.57 23.35
C MET A 160 10.22 -12.95 23.68
N ILE A 161 9.36 -13.09 22.67
CA ILE A 161 7.96 -13.49 22.83
C ILE A 161 7.84 -15.00 22.63
N VAL A 162 7.50 -15.74 23.69
CA VAL A 162 7.21 -17.17 23.59
C VAL A 162 5.73 -17.35 23.24
N ALA A 163 5.43 -17.86 22.04
CA ALA A 163 4.06 -18.02 21.55
C ALA A 163 3.88 -19.29 20.70
N ASN A 164 2.68 -19.87 20.74
CA ASN A 164 2.34 -21.04 19.92
C ASN A 164 2.17 -20.70 18.44
N ASN A 165 1.72 -19.47 18.15
CA ASN A 165 1.56 -18.93 16.81
C ASN A 165 2.52 -17.77 16.62
N LEU A 166 3.29 -17.79 15.53
CA LEU A 166 4.27 -16.77 15.21
C LEU A 166 3.73 -15.90 14.09
N SER A 167 3.91 -14.58 14.21
CA SER A 167 3.63 -13.68 13.10
C SER A 167 4.76 -13.76 12.07
N PRO A 168 4.46 -13.78 10.75
CA PRO A 168 5.44 -13.54 9.70
C PRO A 168 5.88 -12.07 9.63
N ILE A 169 5.27 -11.19 10.44
CA ILE A 169 5.60 -9.77 10.49
C ILE A 169 6.55 -9.55 11.67
N VAL A 170 7.69 -8.94 11.39
CA VAL A 170 8.67 -8.49 12.38
C VAL A 170 8.81 -6.97 12.30
N ASN A 171 9.41 -6.37 13.34
CA ASN A 171 9.60 -4.92 13.42
C ASN A 171 8.30 -4.10 13.22
N LEU A 172 7.15 -4.64 13.67
CA LEU A 172 5.87 -3.98 13.51
C LEU A 172 5.80 -2.72 14.40
N LYS A 173 5.84 -1.55 13.77
CA LYS A 173 5.66 -0.24 14.39
C LYS A 173 4.20 0.21 14.23
N TYR A 174 3.70 0.93 15.23
CA TYR A 174 2.45 1.68 15.13
C TYR A 174 2.67 3.17 15.39
N GLU A 175 1.85 3.98 14.75
CA GLU A 175 1.64 5.39 15.04
C GLU A 175 0.15 5.59 15.27
N LEU A 176 -0.20 6.13 16.44
CA LEU A 176 -1.56 6.44 16.86
C LEU A 176 -1.81 7.93 16.66
N PHE A 177 -2.92 8.23 16.00
CA PHE A 177 -3.38 9.57 15.71
C PHE A 177 -4.74 9.81 16.33
N HIS A 178 -5.02 11.06 16.64
CA HIS A 178 -6.28 11.55 17.17
C HIS A 178 -6.89 12.49 16.14
N GLY A 179 -8.12 12.22 15.72
CA GLY A 179 -8.77 13.03 14.69
C GLY A 179 -10.15 12.52 14.32
N ASN A 180 -10.87 13.34 13.57
CA ASN A 180 -12.24 13.04 13.14
C ASN A 180 -12.26 12.98 11.61
N TRP A 181 -12.12 11.79 11.07
CA TRP A 181 -12.02 11.57 9.63
C TRP A 181 -13.26 10.88 9.09
N SER A 182 -13.52 11.07 7.80
CA SER A 182 -14.53 10.28 7.07
C SER A 182 -13.92 9.45 5.93
N LYS A 183 -12.60 9.54 5.78
CA LYS A 183 -11.71 8.79 4.88
C LYS A 183 -10.30 8.79 5.49
N LEU A 184 -9.48 7.81 5.15
CA LEU A 184 -8.10 7.72 5.61
C LEU A 184 -7.34 9.01 5.30
N PRO A 185 -6.70 9.65 6.30
CA PRO A 185 -5.86 10.81 6.07
C PRO A 185 -4.54 10.41 5.42
N ASN A 186 -3.80 11.41 4.93
CA ASN A 186 -2.39 11.22 4.64
C ASN A 186 -1.61 11.20 5.96
N TRP A 187 -1.17 10.02 6.41
CA TRP A 187 -0.47 9.85 7.68
C TRP A 187 0.84 10.65 7.76
N ASP A 188 1.52 10.82 6.63
CA ASP A 188 2.80 11.55 6.56
C ASP A 188 2.64 13.07 6.75
N GLU A 189 1.42 13.59 6.62
CA GLU A 189 1.08 14.99 6.87
C GLU A 189 0.63 15.25 8.32
N LEU A 190 0.57 14.22 9.15
CA LEU A 190 0.09 14.29 10.53
C LEU A 190 1.22 14.02 11.53
N GLU A 191 1.16 14.69 12.68
CA GLU A 191 2.01 14.37 13.82
C GLU A 191 1.34 13.28 14.67
N ALA A 192 2.05 12.17 14.91
CA ALA A 192 1.53 11.06 15.71
C ALA A 192 1.43 11.46 17.19
N ASN A 193 0.27 11.20 17.81
CA ASN A 193 0.08 11.43 19.24
C ASN A 193 0.85 10.42 20.10
N GLN A 194 1.08 9.23 19.57
CA GLN A 194 1.89 8.20 20.21
C GLN A 194 2.46 7.27 19.14
N SER A 195 3.65 6.74 19.35
CA SER A 195 4.20 5.67 18.53
C SER A 195 4.85 4.59 19.40
N GLY A 196 5.04 3.42 18.84
CA GLY A 196 5.68 2.31 19.52
C GLY A 196 5.80 1.07 18.66
N MET A 197 6.32 0.01 19.27
CA MET A 197 6.43 -1.32 18.65
C MET A 197 5.29 -2.23 19.13
N ILE A 198 4.92 -3.17 18.27
CA ILE A 198 4.07 -4.32 18.58
C ILE A 198 4.94 -5.56 18.53
N GLU A 199 5.38 -6.04 19.69
CA GLU A 199 6.53 -6.96 19.80
C GLU A 199 6.24 -8.38 19.30
N ASP A 200 4.96 -8.78 19.26
CA ASP A 200 4.51 -10.08 18.77
C ASP A 200 4.17 -10.09 17.26
N GLY A 201 4.25 -8.92 16.60
CA GLY A 201 4.03 -8.79 15.17
C GLY A 201 2.57 -8.95 14.72
N PHE A 202 1.60 -8.95 15.63
CA PHE A 202 0.17 -9.03 15.29
C PHE A 202 -0.50 -7.66 15.39
N PHE A 203 -1.15 -7.20 14.31
CA PHE A 203 -1.87 -5.92 14.33
C PHE A 203 -2.91 -5.89 15.46
N THR A 204 -2.94 -4.79 16.22
CA THR A 204 -3.89 -4.60 17.31
C THR A 204 -4.19 -3.11 17.50
N ILE A 205 -5.46 -2.80 17.74
CA ILE A 205 -5.90 -1.45 18.13
C ILE A 205 -5.93 -1.27 19.65
N SER A 206 -5.49 -2.25 20.45
CA SER A 206 -5.52 -2.18 21.91
C SER A 206 -4.67 -1.06 22.52
N LYS A 207 -3.85 -0.39 21.71
CA LYS A 207 -3.09 0.80 22.09
C LYS A 207 -3.91 2.09 21.96
N ALA A 208 -5.14 2.01 21.45
CA ALA A 208 -6.07 3.12 21.41
C ALA A 208 -6.31 3.58 22.84
N ASN A 209 -5.95 4.82 23.13
CA ASN A 209 -6.11 5.45 24.44
C ASN A 209 -7.42 6.25 24.54
N ARG A 210 -8.37 6.00 23.62
CA ARG A 210 -9.71 6.57 23.52
C ARG A 210 -10.61 5.63 22.74
N LYS A 211 -11.92 5.84 22.83
CA LYS A 211 -12.94 5.02 22.15
C LYS A 211 -13.26 5.44 20.72
N ASP A 212 -13.24 6.74 20.44
CA ASP A 212 -13.67 7.28 19.16
C ASP A 212 -12.67 8.34 18.68
N GLY A 213 -12.67 8.63 17.38
CA GLY A 213 -11.83 9.68 16.80
C GLY A 213 -10.34 9.41 16.93
N PHE A 214 -9.92 8.21 16.54
CA PHE A 214 -8.52 7.80 16.49
C PHE A 214 -8.19 7.07 15.20
N GLY A 215 -6.90 6.94 14.91
CA GLY A 215 -6.43 6.17 13.76
C GLY A 215 -5.06 5.59 14.01
N PHE A 216 -4.72 4.57 13.23
CA PHE A 216 -3.43 3.91 13.27
C PHE A 216 -2.81 3.86 11.88
N SER A 217 -1.52 4.16 11.83
CA SER A 217 -0.62 3.74 10.75
C SER A 217 0.30 2.65 11.29
N PHE A 218 0.19 1.45 10.74
CA PHE A 218 1.09 0.36 11.05
C PHE A 218 2.08 0.14 9.90
N THR A 219 3.35 -0.11 10.23
CA THR A 219 4.38 -0.49 9.26
C THR A 219 5.23 -1.61 9.85
N GLY A 220 5.47 -2.68 9.08
CA GLY A 220 6.33 -3.78 9.50
C GLY A 220 7.05 -4.45 8.34
N ASP A 221 8.07 -5.23 8.69
CA ASP A 221 8.78 -6.11 7.77
C ASP A 221 8.03 -7.44 7.70
N PHE A 222 7.71 -7.91 6.51
CA PHE A 222 6.86 -9.06 6.27
C PHE A 222 7.63 -10.14 5.51
N GLU A 223 7.86 -11.27 6.17
CA GLU A 223 8.66 -12.37 5.63
C GLU A 223 7.78 -13.40 4.92
N ILE A 224 8.08 -13.64 3.65
CA ILE A 224 7.41 -14.62 2.80
C ILE A 224 8.32 -15.82 2.58
N GLU A 225 7.88 -17.00 3.05
CA GLU A 225 8.63 -18.25 2.93
C GLU A 225 8.49 -18.92 1.55
N LYS A 226 7.39 -18.66 0.83
CA LYS A 226 7.08 -19.32 -0.45
C LYS A 226 6.51 -18.32 -1.43
N SER A 227 7.14 -18.20 -2.60
CA SER A 227 6.58 -17.39 -3.69
C SER A 227 5.19 -17.90 -4.12
N GLY A 228 4.29 -17.01 -4.50
CA GLY A 228 2.98 -17.38 -5.05
C GLY A 228 1.90 -16.31 -4.91
N SER A 229 0.65 -16.70 -5.17
CA SER A 229 -0.51 -15.83 -5.00
C SER A 229 -0.99 -15.85 -3.56
N TYR A 230 -1.04 -14.67 -2.96
CA TYR A 230 -1.58 -14.42 -1.63
C TYR A 230 -2.89 -13.64 -1.72
N GLU A 231 -3.78 -13.87 -0.77
CA GLU A 231 -5.01 -13.10 -0.60
C GLU A 231 -5.09 -12.60 0.83
N PHE A 232 -5.29 -11.29 0.97
CA PHE A 232 -5.44 -10.61 2.24
C PHE A 232 -6.90 -10.28 2.48
N PHE A 233 -7.30 -10.30 3.75
CA PHE A 233 -8.63 -9.97 4.23
C PHE A 233 -8.50 -8.84 5.24
N LEU A 234 -9.25 -7.78 5.05
CA LEU A 234 -9.28 -6.63 5.94
C LEU A 234 -10.72 -6.44 6.40
N THR A 235 -10.95 -6.48 7.71
CA THR A 235 -12.24 -6.24 8.32
C THR A 235 -12.12 -5.09 9.28
N SER A 236 -12.89 -4.02 9.07
CA SER A 236 -12.88 -2.87 9.95
C SER A 236 -14.27 -2.28 10.16
N ASP A 237 -14.50 -1.77 11.36
CA ASP A 237 -15.47 -0.70 11.60
C ASP A 237 -14.80 0.62 11.19
N ASP A 238 -15.46 1.42 10.37
CA ASP A 238 -14.88 2.54 9.60
C ASP A 238 -13.67 2.17 8.72
N GLY A 239 -12.85 3.15 8.35
CA GLY A 239 -11.98 3.05 7.18
C GLY A 239 -10.66 2.36 7.46
N SER A 240 -10.23 1.48 6.55
CA SER A 240 -8.90 0.88 6.58
C SER A 240 -8.35 0.55 5.20
N ASP A 241 -7.03 0.41 5.11
CA ASP A 241 -6.37 -0.10 3.92
C ASP A 241 -5.19 -1.02 4.27
N LEU A 242 -4.77 -1.82 3.29
CA LEU A 242 -3.59 -2.66 3.37
C LEU A 242 -2.74 -2.47 2.12
N ARG A 243 -1.47 -2.14 2.33
CA ARG A 243 -0.46 -2.03 1.28
C ARG A 243 0.67 -3.02 1.51
N ILE A 244 1.18 -3.61 0.44
CA ILE A 244 2.41 -4.41 0.44
C ILE A 244 3.38 -3.77 -0.54
N ASN A 245 4.61 -3.48 -0.11
CA ASN A 245 5.59 -2.74 -0.92
C ASN A 245 5.00 -1.46 -1.53
N ASP A 246 4.24 -0.71 -0.73
CA ASP A 246 3.49 0.51 -1.10
C ASP A 246 2.38 0.34 -2.15
N GLN A 247 2.21 -0.86 -2.72
CA GLN A 247 1.07 -1.21 -3.58
C GLN A 247 -0.18 -1.44 -2.73
N LEU A 248 -1.26 -0.73 -3.03
CA LEU A 248 -2.57 -0.92 -2.41
C LEU A 248 -3.15 -2.30 -2.81
N VAL A 249 -3.34 -3.18 -1.82
CA VAL A 249 -3.86 -4.54 -2.00
C VAL A 249 -5.33 -4.61 -1.60
N VAL A 250 -5.69 -4.01 -0.46
CA VAL A 250 -7.07 -3.98 0.04
C VAL A 250 -7.44 -2.54 0.39
N ASN A 251 -8.56 -2.08 -0.13
CA ASN A 251 -9.14 -0.78 0.20
C ASN A 251 -10.52 -0.99 0.85
N ASN A 252 -10.61 -0.65 2.13
CA ASN A 252 -11.84 -0.64 2.91
C ASN A 252 -12.05 0.74 3.55
N ASP A 253 -11.76 1.81 2.81
CA ASP A 253 -11.86 3.18 3.31
C ASP A 253 -13.31 3.70 3.36
N GLY A 254 -13.53 4.72 4.18
CA GLY A 254 -14.81 5.38 4.41
C GLY A 254 -15.47 5.03 5.74
N VAL A 255 -16.50 5.79 6.11
CA VAL A 255 -17.31 5.53 7.31
C VAL A 255 -18.31 4.41 7.03
N HIS A 256 -18.25 3.34 7.81
CA HIS A 256 -19.16 2.20 7.68
C HIS A 256 -19.09 1.28 8.89
N GLY A 257 -20.19 0.56 9.15
CA GLY A 257 -20.17 -0.55 10.12
C GLY A 257 -19.10 -1.61 9.80
N ASN A 258 -18.83 -2.51 10.74
CA ASN A 258 -17.88 -3.61 10.57
C ASN A 258 -18.04 -4.35 9.21
N LYS A 259 -17.09 -4.13 8.30
CA LYS A 259 -17.14 -4.57 6.90
C LYS A 259 -15.85 -5.28 6.54
N ARG A 260 -15.98 -6.40 5.84
CA ARG A 260 -14.86 -7.22 5.38
C ARG A 260 -14.66 -7.09 3.87
N VAL A 261 -13.43 -6.83 3.46
CA VAL A 261 -12.98 -6.75 2.06
C VAL A 261 -11.73 -7.63 1.90
N SER A 262 -11.45 -8.08 0.68
CA SER A 262 -10.26 -8.86 0.36
C SER A 262 -9.57 -8.36 -0.90
N GLY A 263 -8.29 -8.68 -1.04
CA GLY A 263 -7.48 -8.37 -2.21
C GLY A 263 -6.37 -9.38 -2.40
N LYS A 264 -5.91 -9.54 -3.65
CA LYS A 264 -4.89 -10.52 -4.04
C LYS A 264 -3.63 -9.83 -4.53
N ILE A 265 -2.48 -10.44 -4.26
CA ILE A 265 -1.18 -10.02 -4.76
C ILE A 265 -0.27 -11.23 -4.95
N LYS A 266 0.65 -11.18 -5.92
CA LYS A 266 1.73 -12.16 -6.05
C LYS A 266 2.93 -11.69 -5.26
N LEU A 267 3.49 -12.54 -4.41
CA LEU A 267 4.68 -12.23 -3.61
C LEU A 267 5.77 -13.24 -3.92
N GLU A 268 7.01 -12.77 -3.85
CA GLU A 268 8.20 -13.61 -3.95
C GLU A 268 8.71 -14.00 -2.57
N THR A 269 9.57 -15.00 -2.51
CA THR A 269 10.22 -15.40 -1.26
C THR A 269 11.17 -14.30 -0.80
N GLY A 270 11.09 -13.93 0.48
CA GLY A 270 11.96 -12.90 1.06
C GLY A 270 11.20 -11.84 1.86
N LYS A 271 11.85 -10.68 2.04
CA LYS A 271 11.32 -9.56 2.84
C LYS A 271 10.51 -8.61 1.98
N HIS A 272 9.34 -8.23 2.50
CA HIS A 272 8.44 -7.23 1.94
C HIS A 272 8.08 -6.21 3.02
N THR A 273 7.62 -5.03 2.64
CA THR A 273 7.02 -4.08 3.59
C THR A 273 5.51 -4.31 3.64
N ILE A 274 4.93 -4.39 4.83
CA ILE A 274 3.47 -4.36 5.03
C ILE A 274 3.07 -3.08 5.75
N LYS A 275 2.04 -2.39 5.23
CA LYS A 275 1.44 -1.22 5.87
C LYS A 275 -0.06 -1.41 6.00
N VAL A 276 -0.61 -1.01 7.15
CA VAL A 276 -2.07 -1.00 7.39
C VAL A 276 -2.47 0.35 7.96
N GLY A 277 -3.34 1.07 7.25
CA GLY A 277 -4.01 2.26 7.75
C GLY A 277 -5.38 1.90 8.34
N TYR A 278 -5.76 2.55 9.42
CA TYR A 278 -7.09 2.40 10.05
C TYR A 278 -7.54 3.71 10.70
N PHE A 279 -8.82 4.05 10.62
CA PHE A 279 -9.41 5.06 11.49
C PHE A 279 -10.76 4.61 12.04
N GLU A 280 -11.05 5.07 13.25
CA GLU A 280 -12.34 4.94 13.93
C GLU A 280 -12.91 6.34 14.12
N LYS A 281 -14.08 6.61 13.53
CA LYS A 281 -14.79 7.88 13.72
C LYS A 281 -15.65 7.83 14.97
N GLY A 282 -16.41 6.75 15.13
CA GLY A 282 -17.04 6.41 16.38
C GLY A 282 -18.14 5.37 16.28
N GLY A 283 -18.48 4.77 17.42
CA GLY A 283 -19.43 3.67 17.50
C GLY A 283 -18.76 2.37 17.94
N GLY A 284 -18.85 1.34 17.10
CA GLY A 284 -18.09 0.10 17.31
C GLY A 284 -16.67 0.27 16.75
N GLU A 285 -15.70 -0.43 17.33
CA GLU A 285 -14.31 -0.40 16.85
C GLU A 285 -13.85 -1.82 16.53
N SER A 286 -13.29 -2.03 15.34
CA SER A 286 -12.72 -3.32 14.97
C SER A 286 -11.68 -3.17 13.89
N LEU A 287 -10.59 -3.92 14.01
CA LEU A 287 -9.63 -4.13 12.96
C LEU A 287 -9.18 -5.60 12.99
N TYR A 288 -9.38 -6.30 11.89
CA TYR A 288 -8.88 -7.65 11.67
C TYR A 288 -8.20 -7.73 10.31
N VAL A 289 -6.96 -8.23 10.32
CA VAL A 289 -6.16 -8.55 9.15
C VAL A 289 -5.97 -10.05 9.11
N GLY A 290 -6.42 -10.67 8.02
CA GLY A 290 -6.22 -12.09 7.74
C GLY A 290 -5.46 -12.26 6.42
N TRP A 291 -4.85 -13.42 6.24
CA TRP A 291 -4.18 -13.75 4.99
C TRP A 291 -4.24 -15.25 4.71
N LYS A 292 -4.27 -15.61 3.43
CA LYS A 292 -4.10 -16.97 2.93
C LYS A 292 -3.08 -16.99 1.80
N GLY A 293 -2.39 -18.11 1.63
CA GLY A 293 -1.35 -18.26 0.62
C GLY A 293 -1.09 -19.73 0.29
N PRO A 294 -0.03 -20.00 -0.50
CA PRO A 294 0.31 -21.35 -0.92
C PRO A 294 0.51 -22.30 0.28
N GLY A 295 -0.37 -23.30 0.39
CA GLY A 295 -0.24 -24.36 1.40
C GLY A 295 -0.87 -24.06 2.75
N PHE A 296 -1.61 -22.95 2.92
CA PHE A 296 -2.35 -22.70 4.16
C PHE A 296 -3.69 -21.99 3.93
N LYS A 297 -4.66 -22.30 4.80
CA LYS A 297 -5.94 -21.59 4.86
C LYS A 297 -5.77 -20.25 5.55
N GLU A 298 -6.79 -19.39 5.48
CA GLU A 298 -6.74 -18.10 6.13
C GLU A 298 -6.34 -18.20 7.61
N THR A 299 -5.28 -17.49 7.97
CA THR A 299 -4.82 -17.32 9.34
C THR A 299 -4.80 -15.83 9.71
N SER A 300 -4.79 -15.54 11.01
CA SER A 300 -4.81 -14.17 11.52
C SER A 300 -3.44 -13.52 11.48
N LEU A 301 -3.38 -12.26 11.05
CA LEU A 301 -2.28 -11.32 11.29
C LEU A 301 -2.65 -10.27 12.37
N SER A 302 -3.81 -10.43 13.01
CA SER A 302 -4.27 -9.55 14.09
C SER A 302 -4.44 -10.27 15.42
N LYS A 303 -4.35 -9.48 16.49
CA LYS A 303 -4.73 -9.88 17.85
C LYS A 303 -6.01 -9.15 18.23
N GLY A 304 -7.11 -9.89 18.33
CA GLY A 304 -8.44 -9.31 18.45
C GLY A 304 -9.04 -8.97 17.08
N GLY A 305 -10.07 -8.12 17.10
CA GLY A 305 -10.89 -7.83 15.93
C GLY A 305 -11.85 -8.98 15.60
N ASN A 306 -13.02 -8.64 15.05
CA ASN A 306 -13.91 -9.66 14.54
C ASN A 306 -13.46 -10.04 13.13
N LYS A 307 -13.17 -11.33 12.92
CA LYS A 307 -12.88 -11.90 11.60
C LYS A 307 -13.91 -11.45 10.57
N GLY A 308 -15.16 -11.27 10.98
CA GLY A 308 -16.29 -11.02 10.09
C GLY A 308 -16.53 -12.19 9.14
N SER A 309 -17.63 -12.13 8.40
CA SER A 309 -17.80 -12.94 7.20
C SER A 309 -17.45 -12.06 6.02
N VAL A 310 -16.72 -12.60 5.04
CA VAL A 310 -16.75 -12.01 3.70
C VAL A 310 -18.21 -12.16 3.32
N LYS A 311 -18.98 -11.06 3.20
CA LYS A 311 -20.15 -11.14 2.33
C LYS A 311 -19.55 -11.51 1.00
N ALA A 312 -19.71 -12.77 0.60
CA ALA A 312 -19.22 -13.25 -0.67
C ALA A 312 -19.58 -12.14 -1.69
N PRO A 313 -18.64 -11.73 -2.56
CA PRO A 313 -19.07 -11.05 -3.76
C PRO A 313 -20.23 -11.92 -4.28
N PRO A 314 -21.44 -11.37 -4.47
CA PRO A 314 -22.48 -12.11 -5.16
C PRO A 314 -21.82 -12.79 -6.35
N GLU A 315 -22.09 -14.09 -6.56
CA GLU A 315 -21.50 -14.84 -7.68
C GLU A 315 -21.45 -13.93 -8.91
N PRO A 316 -20.31 -13.83 -9.61
CA PRO A 316 -20.18 -12.88 -10.71
C PRO A 316 -21.39 -13.01 -11.62
N ILE A 317 -22.11 -11.91 -11.81
CA ILE A 317 -23.24 -11.86 -12.73
C ILE A 317 -22.75 -11.08 -13.94
N PRO A 318 -22.06 -11.73 -14.88
CA PRO A 318 -21.52 -11.05 -16.04
C PRO A 318 -22.68 -10.41 -16.80
N VAL A 319 -22.58 -9.10 -16.99
CA VAL A 319 -23.48 -8.35 -17.86
C VAL A 319 -22.80 -8.33 -19.21
N MET A 320 -23.36 -9.06 -20.17
CA MET A 320 -22.84 -9.15 -21.54
C MET A 320 -23.87 -8.64 -22.54
N PRO A 321 -23.43 -7.98 -23.62
CA PRO A 321 -24.31 -7.64 -24.74
C PRO A 321 -24.79 -8.90 -25.47
N LEU A 322 -25.96 -8.80 -26.09
CA LEU A 322 -26.39 -9.78 -27.09
C LEU A 322 -25.62 -9.54 -28.39
N PRO A 323 -25.46 -10.56 -29.25
CA PRO A 323 -24.79 -10.41 -30.54
C PRO A 323 -25.33 -9.25 -31.36
N GLY A 324 -24.44 -8.33 -31.76
CA GLY A 324 -24.76 -7.13 -32.55
C GLY A 324 -25.49 -6.00 -31.81
N GLU A 325 -25.67 -6.11 -30.48
CA GLU A 325 -26.31 -5.10 -29.63
C GLU A 325 -25.33 -4.49 -28.63
N ALA A 326 -25.79 -3.44 -27.93
CA ALA A 326 -25.16 -2.92 -26.74
C ALA A 326 -25.98 -3.24 -25.48
N VAL A 327 -25.30 -3.33 -24.34
CA VAL A 327 -25.94 -3.50 -23.03
C VAL A 327 -25.58 -2.34 -22.12
N MET A 328 -26.52 -1.94 -21.27
CA MET A 328 -26.37 -0.78 -20.40
C MET A 328 -26.14 -1.22 -18.95
N TYR A 329 -25.22 -0.55 -18.26
CA TYR A 329 -25.02 -0.70 -16.82
C TYR A 329 -25.09 0.66 -16.13
N ARG A 330 -26.15 0.89 -15.35
CA ARG A 330 -26.40 2.19 -14.70
C ARG A 330 -26.25 2.10 -13.20
N ASN A 331 -25.04 2.30 -12.71
CA ASN A 331 -24.76 2.31 -11.28
C ASN A 331 -23.47 3.06 -10.91
N PHE A 332 -23.01 2.92 -9.67
CA PHE A 332 -21.70 3.40 -9.23
C PHE A 332 -20.59 2.65 -9.97
N ILE A 333 -19.91 3.33 -10.90
CA ILE A 333 -18.78 2.76 -11.65
C ILE A 333 -17.49 3.40 -11.15
N ASP A 334 -16.52 2.57 -10.77
CA ASP A 334 -15.25 3.05 -10.21
C ASP A 334 -14.57 4.00 -11.21
N ARG A 335 -14.06 5.13 -10.71
CA ARG A 335 -13.45 6.24 -11.48
C ARG A 335 -14.34 6.98 -12.49
N ALA A 336 -15.58 6.53 -12.72
CA ALA A 336 -16.58 7.23 -13.54
C ALA A 336 -17.66 7.93 -12.71
N GLY A 337 -17.87 7.52 -11.46
CA GLY A 337 -18.75 8.22 -10.51
C GLY A 337 -20.13 7.60 -10.29
N PRO A 338 -20.95 8.21 -9.42
CA PRO A 338 -22.22 7.64 -8.94
C PRO A 338 -23.39 7.76 -9.93
N ARG A 339 -23.23 8.57 -10.99
CA ARG A 339 -24.20 8.72 -12.09
C ARG A 339 -23.63 8.25 -13.43
N ALA A 340 -22.64 7.35 -13.38
CA ALA A 340 -22.05 6.77 -14.55
C ALA A 340 -23.03 5.85 -15.29
N ILE A 341 -22.86 5.81 -16.61
CA ILE A 341 -23.60 4.97 -17.53
C ILE A 341 -22.58 4.16 -18.31
N GLY A 342 -22.44 2.89 -17.96
CA GLY A 342 -21.66 1.93 -18.72
C GLY A 342 -22.41 1.49 -19.98
N VAL A 343 -21.70 1.33 -21.09
CA VAL A 343 -22.19 0.76 -22.34
C VAL A 343 -21.22 -0.32 -22.78
N GLY A 344 -21.72 -1.55 -22.83
CA GLY A 344 -20.97 -2.71 -23.30
C GLY A 344 -21.39 -3.04 -24.71
N TYR A 345 -20.45 -3.13 -25.64
CA TYR A 345 -20.73 -3.44 -27.04
C TYR A 345 -20.28 -4.87 -27.36
N ASP A 346 -21.03 -5.57 -28.19
CA ASP A 346 -20.73 -6.95 -28.60
C ASP A 346 -19.34 -7.12 -29.22
N GLU A 347 -18.80 -6.06 -29.82
CA GLU A 347 -17.43 -6.01 -30.33
C GLU A 347 -16.33 -6.11 -29.24
N GLY A 348 -16.71 -6.11 -27.95
CA GLY A 348 -15.78 -6.18 -26.81
C GLY A 348 -15.07 -4.87 -26.52
N LEU A 349 -15.65 -3.75 -26.95
CA LEU A 349 -15.11 -2.40 -26.76
C LEU A 349 -16.11 -1.57 -25.97
N ASN A 350 -15.80 -1.28 -24.72
CA ASN A 350 -16.77 -0.77 -23.75
C ASN A 350 -16.47 0.67 -23.33
N LEU A 351 -17.48 1.38 -22.84
CA LEU A 351 -17.31 2.74 -22.32
C LEU A 351 -18.09 3.00 -21.04
N ALA A 352 -17.67 4.01 -20.29
CA ALA A 352 -18.45 4.62 -19.21
C ALA A 352 -18.59 6.12 -19.46
N PHE A 353 -19.83 6.61 -19.49
CA PHE A 353 -20.17 8.02 -19.61
C PHE A 353 -20.60 8.57 -18.25
N ASP A 354 -19.99 9.67 -17.80
CA ASP A 354 -20.35 10.33 -16.54
C ASP A 354 -21.42 11.40 -16.78
N ALA A 355 -22.64 11.11 -16.35
CA ALA A 355 -23.79 12.00 -16.49
C ALA A 355 -23.86 13.13 -15.45
N ASN A 356 -22.86 13.31 -14.59
CA ASN A 356 -22.70 14.52 -13.79
C ASN A 356 -21.86 15.58 -14.52
N GLN A 357 -20.85 15.17 -15.31
CA GLN A 357 -19.86 16.05 -15.94
C GLN A 357 -19.92 16.05 -17.49
N MET A 358 -20.84 15.27 -18.07
CA MET A 358 -21.01 15.01 -19.52
C MET A 358 -19.72 14.58 -20.22
N ARG A 359 -18.92 13.77 -19.54
CA ARG A 359 -17.64 13.29 -20.08
C ARG A 359 -17.70 11.81 -20.41
N LEU A 360 -16.99 11.44 -21.47
CA LEU A 360 -16.51 10.07 -21.62
C LEU A 360 -15.47 9.85 -20.52
N ALA A 361 -15.72 8.93 -19.59
CA ALA A 361 -14.91 8.76 -18.39
C ALA A 361 -13.90 7.60 -18.54
N ILE A 362 -14.33 6.50 -19.16
CA ILE A 362 -13.52 5.28 -19.29
C ILE A 362 -13.78 4.64 -20.65
N LEU A 363 -12.73 4.08 -21.27
CA LEU A 363 -12.80 3.09 -22.34
C LEU A 363 -12.02 1.84 -21.94
N TRP A 364 -12.51 0.65 -22.26
CA TRP A 364 -11.79 -0.60 -21.98
C TRP A 364 -12.16 -1.71 -22.96
N ARG A 365 -11.37 -2.78 -23.00
CA ARG A 365 -11.55 -3.93 -23.89
C ARG A 365 -11.97 -5.19 -23.13
N GLY A 366 -12.63 -6.11 -23.83
CA GLY A 366 -13.04 -7.42 -23.31
C GLY A 366 -14.35 -7.35 -22.53
N GLU A 367 -14.39 -8.04 -21.39
CA GLU A 367 -15.58 -8.16 -20.55
C GLU A 367 -16.15 -6.80 -20.13
N PHE A 368 -17.48 -6.67 -20.20
CA PHE A 368 -18.13 -5.39 -19.92
C PHE A 368 -18.17 -5.07 -18.43
N MET A 369 -19.12 -5.64 -17.69
CA MET A 369 -19.32 -5.36 -16.26
C MET A 369 -19.76 -6.61 -15.50
N ASP A 370 -19.37 -6.71 -14.24
CA ASP A 370 -19.97 -7.64 -13.28
C ASP A 370 -21.11 -6.93 -12.54
N GLY A 371 -22.34 -7.39 -12.78
CA GLY A 371 -23.55 -6.87 -12.19
C GLY A 371 -23.84 -7.39 -10.78
N GLY A 372 -23.08 -8.38 -10.29
CA GLY A 372 -23.35 -9.08 -9.04
C GLY A 372 -23.53 -8.10 -7.89
N ARG A 373 -22.58 -7.17 -7.72
CA ARG A 373 -22.56 -6.18 -6.62
C ARG A 373 -23.87 -5.38 -6.51
N HIS A 374 -24.50 -5.13 -7.65
CA HIS A 374 -25.67 -4.27 -7.77
C HIS A 374 -26.91 -5.03 -8.25
N TRP A 375 -26.92 -6.35 -8.16
CA TRP A 375 -28.03 -7.18 -8.64
C TRP A 375 -29.32 -6.94 -7.86
N THR A 376 -29.20 -6.76 -6.54
CA THR A 376 -30.34 -6.45 -5.65
C THR A 376 -30.37 -4.95 -5.32
N GLY A 377 -31.19 -4.19 -6.04
CA GLY A 377 -31.35 -2.75 -5.83
C GLY A 377 -30.16 -1.95 -6.38
N ARG A 378 -29.73 -0.89 -5.69
CA ARG A 378 -28.54 -0.12 -6.10
C ARG A 378 -27.22 -0.67 -5.53
N GLY A 379 -27.26 -1.63 -4.60
CA GLY A 379 -26.10 -2.17 -3.86
C GLY A 379 -25.24 -1.09 -3.18
N GLN A 380 -24.01 -1.45 -2.76
CA GLN A 380 -23.05 -0.57 -2.07
C GLN A 380 -21.67 -0.62 -2.74
N GLY A 381 -21.02 0.55 -2.84
CA GLY A 381 -19.68 0.70 -3.40
C GLY A 381 -19.63 0.82 -4.92
N PHE A 382 -18.42 1.00 -5.47
CA PHE A 382 -18.19 1.20 -6.90
C PHE A 382 -17.76 -0.10 -7.59
N GLN A 383 -18.36 -0.41 -8.73
CA GLN A 383 -17.97 -1.56 -9.55
C GLN A 383 -16.94 -1.12 -10.60
N PRO A 384 -15.72 -1.70 -10.61
CA PRO A 384 -14.76 -1.44 -11.69
C PRO A 384 -15.15 -2.16 -12.98
N PRO A 385 -14.60 -1.74 -14.14
CA PRO A 385 -14.65 -2.51 -15.38
C PRO A 385 -14.24 -3.97 -15.18
N ALA A 386 -14.91 -4.90 -15.86
CA ALA A 386 -14.57 -6.33 -15.78
C ALA A 386 -13.44 -6.74 -16.74
N GLY A 387 -13.25 -5.96 -17.81
CA GLY A 387 -12.26 -6.22 -18.84
C GLY A 387 -10.89 -5.62 -18.57
N GLU A 388 -10.09 -5.51 -19.62
CA GLU A 388 -8.67 -5.17 -19.57
C GLU A 388 -8.38 -3.82 -20.27
N GLU A 389 -7.16 -3.31 -20.05
CA GLU A 389 -6.63 -2.12 -20.74
C GLU A 389 -7.51 -0.87 -20.64
N ALA A 390 -8.09 -0.66 -19.46
CA ALA A 390 -8.92 0.51 -19.19
C ALA A 390 -8.13 1.82 -19.31
N PHE A 391 -8.53 2.66 -20.25
CA PHE A 391 -8.08 4.03 -20.40
C PHE A 391 -9.03 4.97 -19.65
N TYR A 392 -8.48 5.85 -18.83
CA TYR A 392 -9.23 6.80 -18.00
C TYR A 392 -9.07 8.21 -18.53
N PHE A 393 -10.18 8.83 -18.91
CA PHE A 393 -10.23 10.23 -19.29
C PHE A 393 -10.11 11.13 -18.05
N PRO A 394 -9.64 12.38 -18.21
CA PRO A 394 -9.46 13.29 -17.09
C PRO A 394 -10.78 13.55 -16.34
N ASN A 395 -10.67 13.73 -15.02
CA ASN A 395 -11.80 14.09 -14.17
C ASN A 395 -12.19 15.56 -14.36
N GLY A 396 -13.46 15.89 -14.13
CA GLY A 396 -13.98 17.25 -14.29
C GLY A 396 -14.81 17.42 -15.56
N ASP A 397 -15.49 18.55 -15.64
CA ASP A 397 -16.42 18.86 -16.72
C ASP A 397 -15.78 18.70 -18.10
N ALA A 398 -16.52 18.09 -19.03
CA ALA A 398 -16.08 17.96 -20.42
C ALA A 398 -16.06 19.31 -21.16
N PHE A 399 -16.87 20.27 -20.70
CA PHE A 399 -17.04 21.57 -21.32
C PHE A 399 -16.65 22.69 -20.36
N ALA A 400 -16.03 23.74 -20.89
CA ALA A 400 -15.72 24.94 -20.12
C ALA A 400 -15.85 26.19 -21.00
N ASN A 401 -16.31 27.29 -20.39
CA ASN A 401 -16.20 28.62 -20.99
C ASN A 401 -14.81 29.18 -20.69
N LEU A 402 -14.01 29.46 -21.72
CA LEU A 402 -12.66 30.00 -21.60
C LEU A 402 -12.56 31.29 -22.42
N LYS A 403 -11.91 32.31 -21.87
CA LYS A 403 -11.67 33.56 -22.61
C LYS A 403 -10.56 33.40 -23.63
N LYS A 404 -9.59 32.52 -23.34
CA LYS A 404 -8.52 32.13 -24.24
C LYS A 404 -8.40 30.61 -24.29
N PRO A 405 -8.02 30.03 -25.44
CA PRO A 405 -7.86 28.59 -25.57
C PRO A 405 -6.88 27.96 -24.59
N ASP A 406 -5.90 28.71 -24.08
CA ASP A 406 -4.85 28.28 -23.15
C ASP A 406 -5.12 28.65 -21.69
N ASP A 407 -6.28 29.26 -21.37
CA ASP A 407 -6.68 29.51 -19.99
C ASP A 407 -6.71 28.17 -19.19
N PRO A 408 -6.43 28.19 -17.88
CA PRO A 408 -6.52 26.99 -17.04
C PRO A 408 -7.90 26.33 -17.15
N TRP A 409 -7.92 24.99 -17.17
CA TRP A 409 -9.21 24.28 -17.13
C TRP A 409 -9.84 24.49 -15.74
N PRO A 410 -11.15 24.80 -15.63
CA PRO A 410 -11.80 25.00 -14.34
C PRO A 410 -11.68 23.79 -13.43
N ASP A 411 -11.68 24.05 -12.11
CA ASP A 411 -11.71 22.99 -11.12
C ASP A 411 -12.96 22.11 -11.27
N PRO A 412 -12.83 20.79 -11.04
CA PRO A 412 -13.93 19.86 -11.26
C PRO A 412 -15.07 20.09 -10.26
N GLU A 413 -16.28 20.31 -10.77
CA GLU A 413 -17.51 20.27 -9.97
C GLU A 413 -18.00 18.82 -9.79
N GLU A 414 -18.64 18.49 -8.66
CA GLU A 414 -19.24 17.15 -8.48
C GLU A 414 -20.35 16.87 -9.51
N ARG A 415 -21.06 17.93 -9.92
CA ARG A 415 -22.04 17.96 -10.98
C ARG A 415 -21.96 19.30 -11.68
N SER A 416 -21.74 19.29 -12.99
CA SER A 416 -21.59 20.49 -13.78
C SER A 416 -22.79 21.43 -13.64
N SER A 417 -22.49 22.69 -13.34
CA SER A 417 -23.42 23.81 -13.39
C SER A 417 -23.66 24.32 -14.82
N LEU A 418 -22.69 24.14 -15.72
CA LEU A 418 -22.72 24.62 -17.11
C LEU A 418 -23.59 23.75 -18.03
N VAL A 419 -23.45 22.43 -17.93
CA VAL A 419 -24.11 21.48 -18.85
C VAL A 419 -25.18 20.66 -18.16
N ARG A 420 -26.36 20.59 -18.78
CA ARG A 420 -27.51 19.86 -18.24
C ARG A 420 -27.77 18.58 -19.02
N PHE A 421 -27.66 17.44 -18.36
CA PHE A 421 -28.04 16.14 -18.93
C PHE A 421 -29.55 16.08 -19.24
N ARG A 422 -29.89 15.60 -20.44
CA ARG A 422 -31.26 15.43 -20.97
C ARG A 422 -31.61 13.95 -21.21
N GLY A 423 -30.81 13.03 -20.69
CA GLY A 423 -31.00 11.58 -20.85
C GLY A 423 -30.35 11.05 -22.12
N TYR A 424 -30.80 9.89 -22.58
CA TYR A 424 -30.34 9.26 -23.82
C TYR A 424 -31.51 8.54 -24.48
N HIS A 425 -31.41 8.25 -25.77
CA HIS A 425 -32.27 7.28 -26.45
C HIS A 425 -31.42 6.15 -27.00
N LEU A 426 -32.04 4.98 -27.19
CA LEU A 426 -31.38 3.80 -27.74
C LEU A 426 -31.81 3.61 -29.20
N ASN A 427 -30.86 3.21 -30.06
CA ASN A 427 -31.18 2.77 -31.41
C ASN A 427 -31.64 1.30 -31.42
N GLN A 428 -31.89 0.72 -32.60
CA GLN A 428 -32.32 -0.68 -32.74
C GLN A 428 -31.29 -1.69 -32.23
N ARG A 429 -30.00 -1.32 -32.15
CA ARG A 429 -28.91 -2.11 -31.59
C ARG A 429 -28.68 -1.81 -30.11
N GLN A 430 -29.61 -1.15 -29.43
CA GLN A 430 -29.49 -0.73 -28.04
C GLN A 430 -28.31 0.24 -27.75
N GLN A 431 -27.70 0.83 -28.79
CA GLN A 431 -26.59 1.77 -28.62
C GLN A 431 -27.15 3.15 -28.22
N PRO A 432 -26.61 3.80 -27.18
CA PRO A 432 -27.14 5.06 -26.69
C PRO A 432 -26.60 6.27 -27.46
N THR A 433 -27.50 7.21 -27.76
CA THR A 433 -27.15 8.59 -28.05
C THR A 433 -27.43 9.43 -26.80
N PHE A 434 -26.37 9.91 -26.15
CA PHE A 434 -26.47 10.77 -24.97
C PHE A 434 -26.88 12.18 -25.38
N ARG A 435 -27.74 12.81 -24.58
CA ARG A 435 -28.29 14.13 -24.88
C ARG A 435 -28.08 15.07 -23.73
N TYR A 436 -27.61 16.28 -24.03
CA TYR A 436 -27.39 17.33 -23.04
C TYR A 436 -27.56 18.71 -23.67
N SER A 437 -27.69 19.74 -22.83
CA SER A 437 -27.90 21.11 -23.28
C SER A 437 -26.99 22.07 -22.52
N ILE A 438 -26.49 23.09 -23.22
CA ILE A 438 -25.77 24.25 -22.67
C ILE A 438 -26.51 25.48 -23.20
N GLY A 439 -27.07 26.31 -22.31
CA GLY A 439 -28.00 27.37 -22.73
C GLY A 439 -29.16 26.82 -23.56
N ALA A 440 -29.45 27.46 -24.70
CA ALA A 440 -30.42 27.01 -25.69
C ALA A 440 -29.89 25.89 -26.61
N SER A 441 -28.57 25.68 -26.67
CA SER A 441 -27.96 24.64 -27.50
C SER A 441 -28.29 23.24 -27.02
N PHE A 442 -28.42 22.32 -27.97
CA PHE A 442 -28.68 20.91 -27.74
C PHE A 442 -27.60 20.05 -28.40
N PHE A 443 -27.15 19.02 -27.69
CA PHE A 443 -26.07 18.14 -28.10
C PHE A 443 -26.55 16.69 -28.13
N GLU A 444 -26.15 15.95 -29.17
CA GLU A 444 -26.35 14.52 -29.31
C GLU A 444 -24.98 13.84 -29.47
N ASP A 445 -24.60 13.03 -28.49
CA ASP A 445 -23.28 12.39 -28.38
C ASP A 445 -23.43 10.87 -28.50
N PHE A 446 -22.97 10.36 -29.64
CA PHE A 446 -23.09 8.97 -30.02
C PHE A 446 -21.72 8.33 -30.15
N CYS A 447 -21.53 7.20 -29.48
CA CYS A 447 -20.30 6.41 -29.56
C CYS A 447 -20.59 5.05 -30.18
N GLN A 448 -19.67 4.54 -31.00
CA GLN A 448 -19.77 3.18 -31.53
C GLN A 448 -18.38 2.58 -31.79
N PRO A 449 -18.20 1.27 -31.57
CA PRO A 449 -17.06 0.55 -32.10
C PRO A 449 -17.04 0.60 -33.63
N THR A 450 -15.86 0.69 -34.22
CA THR A 450 -15.68 0.59 -35.68
C THR A 450 -14.37 -0.14 -35.94
N LYS A 451 -14.38 -1.01 -36.95
CA LYS A 451 -13.19 -1.76 -37.33
C LYS A 451 -12.30 -0.90 -38.22
N THR A 452 -11.04 -0.77 -37.84
CA THR A 452 -10.01 -0.11 -38.66
C THR A 452 -9.64 -0.98 -39.87
N GLU A 453 -8.99 -0.39 -40.88
CA GLU A 453 -8.50 -1.10 -42.06
C GLU A 453 -7.54 -2.25 -41.70
N LYS A 454 -6.80 -2.11 -40.59
CA LYS A 454 -5.88 -3.13 -40.06
C LYS A 454 -6.58 -4.22 -39.24
N GLY A 455 -7.90 -4.16 -39.08
CA GLY A 455 -8.70 -5.15 -38.36
C GLY A 455 -8.84 -4.91 -36.85
N ASN A 456 -8.14 -3.91 -36.28
CA ASN A 456 -8.29 -3.51 -34.87
C ASN A 456 -9.57 -2.71 -34.66
N TRP A 457 -10.15 -2.77 -33.45
CA TRP A 457 -11.31 -1.96 -33.08
C TRP A 457 -10.90 -0.58 -32.57
N SER A 458 -11.61 0.45 -33.01
CA SER A 458 -11.54 1.81 -32.49
C SER A 458 -12.91 2.25 -32.00
N LEU A 459 -12.96 3.23 -31.10
CA LEU A 459 -14.20 3.91 -30.75
C LEU A 459 -14.36 5.17 -31.61
N VAL A 460 -15.46 5.26 -32.34
CA VAL A 460 -15.88 6.48 -33.00
C VAL A 460 -16.87 7.21 -32.12
N ARG A 461 -16.58 8.47 -31.76
CA ARG A 461 -17.47 9.39 -31.04
C ARG A 461 -17.89 10.53 -31.95
N ARG A 462 -19.20 10.75 -32.05
CA ARG A 462 -19.83 11.81 -32.85
C ARG A 462 -20.70 12.68 -31.95
N ILE A 463 -20.36 13.97 -31.87
CA ILE A 463 -21.13 14.96 -31.14
C ILE A 463 -21.77 15.92 -32.14
N GLU A 464 -23.08 15.84 -32.28
CA GLU A 464 -23.88 16.73 -33.12
C GLU A 464 -24.45 17.88 -32.28
N ILE A 465 -24.34 19.11 -32.81
CA ILE A 465 -24.65 20.35 -32.09
C ILE A 465 -25.78 21.08 -32.81
N LYS A 466 -26.90 21.30 -32.11
CA LYS A 466 -27.99 22.17 -32.55
C LYS A 466 -27.92 23.46 -31.73
N ARG A 467 -27.33 24.51 -32.31
CA ARG A 467 -27.02 25.76 -31.60
C ARG A 467 -28.24 26.52 -31.08
N ASN A 468 -29.36 26.46 -31.81
CA ASN A 468 -30.61 27.15 -31.46
C ASN A 468 -30.44 28.66 -31.13
N GLY A 469 -29.51 29.33 -31.83
CA GLY A 469 -29.22 30.75 -31.62
C GLY A 469 -28.27 31.06 -30.46
N GLU A 470 -27.79 30.06 -29.73
CA GLU A 470 -26.77 30.24 -28.69
C GLU A 470 -25.39 30.54 -29.32
N ASP A 471 -24.68 31.50 -28.75
CA ASP A 471 -23.28 31.75 -29.05
C ASP A 471 -22.39 30.83 -28.20
N LEU A 472 -21.62 29.97 -28.87
CA LEU A 472 -20.70 29.02 -28.24
C LEU A 472 -19.23 29.40 -28.45
N THR A 473 -18.95 30.65 -28.80
CA THR A 473 -17.60 31.12 -29.17
C THR A 473 -16.57 30.86 -28.07
N ASP A 474 -16.95 31.06 -26.81
CA ASP A 474 -16.07 30.87 -25.66
C ASP A 474 -16.10 29.44 -25.11
N LEU A 475 -16.87 28.53 -25.72
CA LEU A 475 -17.06 27.17 -25.21
C LEU A 475 -16.02 26.22 -25.83
N TYR A 476 -15.39 25.41 -24.97
CA TYR A 476 -14.40 24.41 -25.38
C TYR A 476 -14.80 23.03 -24.86
N LEU A 477 -14.55 22.00 -25.68
CA LEU A 477 -14.63 20.59 -25.29
C LEU A 477 -13.22 20.09 -24.96
N ARG A 478 -13.04 19.48 -23.78
CA ARG A 478 -11.82 18.76 -23.43
C ARG A 478 -11.88 17.32 -23.92
N VAL A 479 -10.97 16.96 -24.81
CA VAL A 479 -10.91 15.64 -25.45
C VAL A 479 -10.04 14.66 -24.67
N GLY A 480 -8.98 15.16 -24.03
CA GLY A 480 -8.04 14.36 -23.25
C GLY A 480 -6.88 15.17 -22.69
N VAL A 481 -6.08 14.55 -21.81
CA VAL A 481 -4.88 15.13 -21.20
C VAL A 481 -3.64 14.26 -21.45
N GLY A 482 -2.46 14.80 -21.16
CA GLY A 482 -1.18 14.19 -21.54
C GLY A 482 -1.03 14.11 -23.05
N ALA A 483 -1.61 15.06 -23.79
CA ALA A 483 -1.69 15.01 -25.23
C ALA A 483 -0.35 15.37 -25.89
N GLN A 484 0.10 14.53 -26.81
CA GLN A 484 1.26 14.77 -27.67
C GLN A 484 0.81 14.75 -29.12
N GLU A 485 1.25 15.71 -29.92
CA GLU A 485 0.96 15.75 -31.35
C GLU A 485 1.81 14.70 -32.07
N LEU A 486 1.14 13.86 -32.86
CA LEU A 486 1.71 12.97 -33.87
C LEU A 486 1.20 13.46 -35.24
N ASP A 487 1.84 13.06 -36.33
CA ASP A 487 1.59 13.59 -37.69
C ASP A 487 0.12 13.93 -37.98
N ASP A 488 -0.79 12.95 -37.91
CA ASP A 488 -2.22 13.10 -38.21
C ASP A 488 -3.15 12.81 -37.01
N LYS A 489 -2.59 12.65 -35.80
CA LYS A 489 -3.30 12.22 -34.58
C LYS A 489 -2.63 12.74 -33.32
N TYR A 490 -3.21 12.43 -32.17
CA TYR A 490 -2.68 12.80 -30.86
C TYR A 490 -2.54 11.55 -30.00
N LEU A 491 -1.45 11.45 -29.25
CA LEU A 491 -1.30 10.42 -28.21
C LEU A 491 -1.68 11.02 -26.87
N LEU A 492 -2.72 10.49 -26.24
CA LEU A 492 -3.22 10.91 -24.93
C LEU A 492 -2.61 10.01 -23.84
N SER A 493 -1.93 10.62 -22.88
CA SER A 493 -1.36 9.94 -21.70
C SER A 493 -0.59 8.66 -22.07
N ASP A 494 0.21 8.76 -23.15
CA ASP A 494 1.09 7.71 -23.68
C ASP A 494 0.44 6.37 -24.07
N SER A 495 -0.90 6.29 -24.12
CA SER A 495 -1.60 5.00 -24.20
C SER A 495 -2.85 4.98 -25.07
N MET A 496 -3.38 6.13 -25.48
CA MET A 496 -4.58 6.21 -26.33
C MET A 496 -4.34 7.17 -27.49
N GLU A 497 -4.43 6.65 -28.71
CA GLU A 497 -4.44 7.48 -29.91
C GLU A 497 -5.81 8.14 -30.07
N CYS A 498 -5.81 9.41 -30.46
CA CYS A 498 -6.98 10.24 -30.66
C CYS A 498 -6.85 11.00 -31.98
N MET A 499 -7.84 10.86 -32.86
CA MET A 499 -7.85 11.51 -34.16
C MET A 499 -9.15 12.30 -34.35
N ILE A 500 -9.04 13.58 -34.72
CA ILE A 500 -10.19 14.44 -35.03
C ILE A 500 -10.44 14.37 -36.53
N LYS A 501 -11.52 13.71 -36.95
CA LYS A 501 -11.86 13.49 -38.37
C LYS A 501 -12.70 14.63 -38.97
N ARG A 502 -13.51 15.30 -38.13
CA ARG A 502 -14.34 16.48 -38.45
C ARG A 502 -14.53 17.30 -37.18
N GLY A 503 -14.80 18.58 -37.31
CA GLY A 503 -14.84 19.54 -36.21
C GLY A 503 -13.80 20.64 -36.41
N ALA A 504 -13.91 21.68 -35.58
CA ALA A 504 -12.89 22.71 -35.49
C ALA A 504 -11.51 22.09 -35.20
N LYS A 505 -10.45 22.74 -35.71
CA LYS A 505 -9.08 22.29 -35.49
C LYS A 505 -8.81 22.21 -33.97
N PRO A 506 -8.35 21.06 -33.45
CA PRO A 506 -8.03 20.94 -32.04
C PRO A 506 -6.83 21.82 -31.68
N ILE A 507 -6.82 22.27 -30.43
CA ILE A 507 -5.79 23.11 -29.84
C ILE A 507 -5.07 22.28 -28.78
N LEU A 508 -3.77 22.10 -28.98
CA LEU A 508 -2.90 21.45 -28.01
C LEU A 508 -2.32 22.49 -27.05
N VAL A 509 -2.78 22.46 -25.81
CA VAL A 509 -2.29 23.34 -24.74
C VAL A 509 -1.20 22.62 -23.96
N ARG A 510 0.06 23.00 -24.20
CA ARG A 510 1.23 22.31 -23.61
C ARG A 510 1.37 22.46 -22.10
N LYS A 511 0.82 23.52 -21.51
CA LYS A 511 0.85 23.81 -20.06
C LYS A 511 -0.53 24.26 -19.59
N SER A 512 -1.39 23.30 -19.31
CA SER A 512 -2.78 23.56 -18.89
C SER A 512 -2.91 23.89 -17.40
N GLY A 513 -1.82 23.81 -16.64
CA GLY A 513 -1.81 24.01 -15.19
C GLY A 513 -2.30 22.78 -14.39
N HIS A 514 -2.43 21.62 -15.04
CA HIS A 514 -2.89 20.39 -14.38
C HIS A 514 -1.73 19.67 -13.67
N SER A 515 -1.87 19.42 -12.37
CA SER A 515 -0.79 18.92 -11.50
C SER A 515 -0.28 17.50 -11.80
N ARG A 516 -0.94 16.73 -12.68
CA ARG A 516 -0.63 15.31 -12.94
C ARG A 516 -0.32 14.96 -14.40
N ALA A 517 -0.57 15.87 -15.35
CA ALA A 517 -0.32 15.63 -16.77
C ALA A 517 -0.33 16.97 -17.51
N ASP A 518 0.82 17.42 -17.99
CA ASP A 518 0.93 18.54 -18.92
C ASP A 518 0.47 18.11 -20.32
N GLY A 519 -0.21 18.99 -21.06
CA GLY A 519 -0.76 18.71 -22.38
C GLY A 519 -2.28 18.45 -22.35
N ASP A 520 -3.08 19.39 -22.84
CA ASP A 520 -4.53 19.30 -22.91
C ASP A 520 -5.00 19.45 -24.36
N LEU A 521 -5.81 18.51 -24.85
CA LEU A 521 -6.36 18.53 -26.20
C LEU A 521 -7.79 19.08 -26.16
N ARG A 522 -7.96 20.29 -26.70
CA ARG A 522 -9.22 21.04 -26.63
C ARG A 522 -9.79 21.27 -28.03
N ILE A 523 -11.10 21.23 -28.17
CA ILE A 523 -11.79 21.61 -29.40
C ILE A 523 -12.61 22.87 -29.11
N PRO A 524 -12.37 24.00 -29.80
CA PRO A 524 -13.23 25.18 -29.70
C PRO A 524 -14.57 24.94 -30.38
N LEU A 525 -15.67 25.39 -29.76
CA LEU A 525 -17.02 25.32 -30.34
C LEU A 525 -17.42 26.63 -31.03
N SER A 526 -16.46 27.54 -31.27
CA SER A 526 -16.65 28.79 -32.00
C SER A 526 -16.87 28.63 -33.50
N ALA A 527 -16.42 27.51 -34.10
CA ALA A 527 -16.58 27.28 -35.53
C ALA A 527 -18.04 26.94 -35.89
N ASP A 528 -18.51 27.33 -37.09
CA ASP A 528 -19.83 26.96 -37.63
C ASP A 528 -20.05 25.43 -37.81
N GLU A 529 -19.05 24.62 -37.47
CA GLU A 529 -19.14 23.17 -37.50
C GLU A 529 -20.04 22.64 -36.37
N ASN A 530 -21.18 22.08 -36.79
CA ASN A 530 -22.18 21.49 -35.91
C ASN A 530 -21.96 19.98 -35.67
N LEU A 531 -20.78 19.45 -36.04
CA LEU A 531 -20.43 18.05 -35.87
C LEU A 531 -18.96 17.93 -35.46
N ILE A 532 -18.70 17.28 -34.33
CA ILE A 532 -17.38 16.87 -33.90
C ILE A 532 -17.28 15.35 -34.05
N HIS A 533 -16.25 14.88 -34.74
CA HIS A 533 -16.02 13.46 -35.01
C HIS A 533 -14.62 13.05 -34.53
N ILE A 534 -14.58 12.24 -33.47
CA ILE A 534 -13.37 11.80 -32.78
C ILE A 534 -13.24 10.29 -32.91
N VAL A 535 -12.02 9.81 -33.15
CA VAL A 535 -11.70 8.38 -33.17
C VAL A 535 -10.65 8.10 -32.10
N TYR A 536 -10.93 7.15 -31.21
CA TYR A 536 -10.01 6.67 -30.18
C TYR A 536 -9.56 5.24 -30.48
N SER A 537 -8.26 4.97 -30.39
CA SER A 537 -7.70 3.63 -30.60
C SER A 537 -6.47 3.39 -29.72
N TRP A 538 -6.25 2.14 -29.34
CA TRP A 538 -4.99 1.73 -28.71
C TRP A 538 -3.87 1.70 -29.77
N PRO A 539 -2.64 2.15 -29.44
CA PRO A 539 -1.48 2.16 -30.34
C PRO A 539 -1.14 0.80 -30.97
#